data_AF-A0A1H1D698-F1
#
_entry.id   AF-A0A1H1D698-F1
#
_cell.length_a   1.000
_cell.length_b   1.000
_cell.length_c   1.000
_cell.angle_alpha   90.00
_cell.angle_beta   90.00
_cell.angle_gamma   90.00
#
_symmetry.space_group_name_H-M   'P 1'
#
loop_
_entity.id
_entity.type
_entity.pdbx_description
1 polymer ?
#
loop_
_entity_poly.entity_id
_entity_poly.type
_entity_poly.pdbx_seq_one_letter_code
_entity_poly.pdbx_strand_id
1 'polypeptide(L)' 'MHAQVTLPWFGQPGGALRFSIADDALTIRDLLVSGVLRRIATGSSAR' A
#
# COMPACT_ATOMS: atom_id res chain seq x y z
N MET A 1 -1.31 8.57 10.26
CA MET A 1 -0.55 7.47 9.63
C MET A 1 -0.15 6.48 10.70
N HIS A 2 -0.45 5.19 10.51
CA HIS A 2 -0.08 4.11 11.42
C HIS A 2 0.63 2.99 10.66
N ALA A 3 1.57 2.33 11.33
CA ALA A 3 2.29 1.17 10.80
C ALA A 3 2.09 -0.01 11.75
N GLN A 4 1.88 -1.19 11.18
CA GLN A 4 1.72 -2.43 11.94
C GLN A 4 2.40 -3.59 11.21
N VAL A 5 2.86 -4.58 11.97
CA VAL A 5 3.33 -5.85 11.39
C VAL A 5 2.12 -6.70 11.02
N THR A 6 2.10 -7.21 9.79
CA THR A 6 1.03 -8.07 9.29
C THR A 6 1.14 -9.44 9.95
N LEU A 7 0.07 -9.86 10.63
CA LEU A 7 -0.02 -11.18 11.25
C LEU A 7 -0.11 -12.30 10.20
N PRO A 8 0.26 -13.55 10.55
CA PRO A 8 0.05 -14.71 9.69
C PRO A 8 -1.43 -14.85 9.28
N TRP A 9 -1.71 -15.09 7.99
CA TRP A 9 -3.06 -15.27 7.45
C TRP A 9 -3.03 -16.08 6.14
N PHE A 10 -4.07 -16.87 5.87
CA PHE A 10 -4.26 -17.63 4.61
C PHE A 10 -3.10 -18.61 4.34
N GLY A 11 -2.58 -19.24 5.40
CA GLY A 11 -1.44 -20.16 5.32
C GLY A 11 -0.11 -19.48 4.99
N GLN A 12 -0.07 -18.13 4.95
CA GLN A 12 1.13 -17.35 4.72
C GLN A 12 1.68 -16.80 6.05
N PRO A 13 3.03 -16.69 6.17
CA PRO A 13 3.68 -16.35 7.42
C PRO A 13 3.48 -14.88 7.88
N GLY A 14 3.01 -13.99 7.01
CA GLY A 14 2.91 -12.56 7.33
C GLY A 14 4.30 -11.90 7.45
N GLY A 15 4.46 -10.98 8.41
CA GLY A 15 5.73 -10.33 8.73
C GLY A 15 6.04 -9.03 7.98
N ALA A 16 5.27 -8.71 6.93
CA ALA A 16 5.39 -7.44 6.22
C ALA A 16 4.80 -6.26 7.02
N LEU A 17 5.29 -5.05 6.77
CA LEU A 17 4.68 -3.82 7.32
C LEU A 17 3.44 -3.44 6.50
N ARG A 18 2.33 -3.18 7.21
CA ARG A 18 1.11 -2.60 6.67
C ARG A 18 0.98 -1.17 7.18
N PHE A 19 0.73 -0.24 6.27
CA PHE A 19 0.50 1.16 6.58
C PHE A 19 -0.97 1.53 6.40
N SER A 20 -1.54 2.19 7.40
CA SER A 20 -2.82 2.92 7.28
C SER A 20 -2.50 4.41 7.11
N ILE A 21 -2.70 4.91 5.90
CA ILE A 21 -2.27 6.25 5.48
C ILE A 21 -3.44 7.23 5.26
N ALA A 22 -4.67 6.77 5.36
CA ALA A 22 -5.86 7.56 5.10
C ALA A 22 -6.99 7.12 6.05
N ASP A 23 -7.96 8.01 6.25
CA ASP A 23 -9.19 7.73 6.98
C ASP A 23 -10.06 6.74 6.19
N ASP A 24 -10.96 6.02 6.86
CA ASP A 24 -11.76 4.95 6.27
C ASP A 24 -12.66 5.40 5.10
N ALA A 25 -12.95 6.70 5.00
CA ALA A 25 -13.73 7.28 3.91
C ALA A 25 -12.92 7.53 2.62
N LEU A 26 -11.59 7.51 2.70
CA LEU A 26 -10.70 7.83 1.58
C LEU A 26 -10.27 6.57 0.83
N THR A 27 -10.45 6.59 -0.49
CA THR A 27 -9.98 5.51 -1.36
C THR A 27 -8.59 5.79 -1.91
N ILE A 28 -7.92 4.75 -2.44
CA ILE A 28 -6.65 4.92 -3.16
C ILE A 28 -6.79 5.92 -4.33
N ARG A 29 -7.95 5.96 -4.99
CA ARG A 29 -8.20 6.88 -6.09
C ARG A 29 -8.24 8.33 -5.61
N ASP A 30 -8.87 8.61 -4.48
CA ASP A 30 -8.94 9.97 -3.92
C ASP A 30 -7.53 10.47 -3.58
N LEU A 31 -6.68 9.59 -3.04
CA LEU A 31 -5.29 9.89 -2.73
C LEU A 31 -4.44 10.12 -4.00
N LEU A 32 -4.73 9.42 -5.11
CA LEU A 32 -4.07 9.65 -6.39
C LEU A 32 -4.51 10.97 -7.03
N VAL A 33 -5.82 11.26 -7.02
CA VAL A 33 -6.38 12.48 -7.62
C VAL A 33 -5.93 13.72 -6.85
N SER A 34 -5.86 13.65 -5.52
CA SER A 34 -5.37 14.74 -4.66
C SER A 34 -3.84 14.93 -4.72
N GLY A 35 -3.10 14.01 -5.36
CA GLY A 35 -1.64 14.09 -5.50
C GLY A 35 -0.84 13.60 -4.29
N VAL A 36 -1.50 13.10 -3.24
CA VAL A 36 -0.84 12.46 -2.09
C VAL A 36 -0.11 11.19 -2.50
N LEU A 37 -0.72 10.41 -3.41
CA LEU A 37 -0.09 9.25 -4.03
C LEU A 37 0.26 9.54 -5.49
N ARG A 38 1.31 8.87 -5.96
CA ARG A 38 1.72 8.87 -7.37
C ARG A 38 1.94 7.45 -7.85
N ARG A 39 1.39 7.11 -9.00
CA ARG A 39 1.66 5.84 -9.68
C ARG A 39 3.11 5.81 -10.16
N ILE A 40 3.84 4.75 -9.83
CA ILE A 40 5.19 4.49 -10.32
C ILE A 40 5.12 3.31 -11.29
N ALA A 41 5.63 3.48 -12.51
CA ALA A 41 5.81 2.38 -13.46
C ALA A 41 7.19 1.78 -13.24
N THR A 42 7.25 0.49 -12.90
CA THR A 42 8.50 -0.26 -12.88
C THR A 42 8.78 -0.71 -14.31
N GLY A 43 9.65 0.01 -15.03
CA GLY A 43 10.11 -0.45 -16.33
C GLY A 43 10.80 -1.80 -16.18
N SER A 44 10.21 -2.87 -16.71
CA SER A 44 10.94 -4.12 -16.90
C SER A 44 11.84 -3.92 -18.11
N SER A 45 13.11 -3.60 -17.87
CA SER A 45 14.15 -3.86 -18.87
C SER A 45 14.47 -5.34 -18.78
N ALA A 46 13.63 -6.17 -19.40
CA ALA A 46 14.04 -7.53 -19.76
C ALA A 46 15.16 -7.38 -20.82
N ARG A 47 16.38 -7.68 -20.40
CA ARG A 47 17.52 -7.86 -21.28
C ARG A 47 17.82 -9.36 -21.36
#